data_AF-A0A699WY00-F1
#
_entry.id   AF-A0A699WY00-F1
#
_cell.length_a   1.000
_cell.length_b   1.000
_cell.length_c   1.000
_cell.angle_alpha   90.00
_cell.angle_beta   90.00
_cell.angle_gamma   90.00
#
_symmetry.space_group_name_H-M   'P 1'
#
loop_
_entity.id
_entity.type
_entity.pdbx_description
1 polymer ?
#
loop_
_entity_poly.entity_id
_entity_poly.type
_entity_poly.pdbx_seq_one_letter_code
_entity_poly.pdbx_strand_id
1 'polypeptide(L)'
;SWAYGNQIRCYNCKGIGHFARDCTVRPRRRDAAYLQTQLLIAQKEEAGIQHQAEEYDLMAAAADLDEIEEVNANCILMANLQQASSSVTQNDSALVYDSDGSTEVHEY
;
A
#
# COMPACT_ATOMS: atom_id res chain seq x y z
N SER A 1 -32.41 26.75 47.34
CA SER A 1 -30.98 26.40 47.33
C SER A 1 -30.78 25.14 46.50
N TRP A 2 -30.06 25.22 45.38
CA TRP A 2 -29.83 24.10 44.46
C TRP A 2 -28.52 23.41 44.85
N ALA A 3 -28.58 22.24 45.47
CA ALA A 3 -27.39 21.44 45.77
C ALA A 3 -27.69 19.94 45.70
N TYR A 4 -28.13 19.48 44.52
CA TYR A 4 -27.98 18.07 44.14
C TYR A 4 -26.75 17.97 43.23
N GLY A 5 -25.57 18.16 43.83
CA GLY A 5 -24.30 17.95 43.15
C GLY A 5 -24.06 16.44 42.98
N ASN A 6 -23.73 16.01 41.76
CA ASN A 6 -23.33 14.63 41.47
C ASN A 6 -22.16 14.24 42.38
N GLN A 7 -22.46 13.49 43.43
CA GLN A 7 -21.48 13.09 44.43
C GLN A 7 -20.48 12.12 43.78
N ILE A 8 -19.20 12.51 43.72
CA ILE A 8 -18.16 11.74 43.02
C ILE A 8 -18.02 10.36 43.67
N ARG A 9 -18.25 9.29 42.90
CA ARG A 9 -18.08 7.91 43.36
C ARG A 9 -16.64 7.45 43.10
N CYS A 10 -15.98 7.00 44.15
CA CYS A 10 -14.68 6.37 44.06
C CYS A 10 -14.82 4.93 43.53
N TYR A 11 -14.27 4.65 42.35
CA TYR A 11 -14.31 3.30 41.76
C TYR A 11 -13.47 2.27 42.52
N ASN A 12 -12.49 2.73 43.31
CA ASN A 12 -11.58 1.85 44.02
C ASN A 12 -12.24 1.21 45.27
N CYS A 13 -12.88 2.04 46.12
CA CYS A 13 -13.51 1.60 47.37
C CYS A 13 -15.05 1.66 47.37
N LYS A 14 -15.67 2.15 46.28
CA LYS A 14 -17.12 2.45 46.17
C LYS A 14 -17.64 3.55 47.10
N GLY A 15 -16.75 4.23 47.84
CA GLY A 15 -17.08 5.41 48.65
C GLY A 15 -17.46 6.62 47.82
N ILE A 16 -17.99 7.65 48.45
CA ILE A 16 -18.45 8.87 47.77
C ILE A 16 -17.72 10.11 48.32
N GLY A 17 -17.58 11.15 47.50
CA GLY A 17 -16.97 12.43 47.89
C GLY A 17 -15.48 12.58 47.57
N HIS A 18 -14.84 11.61 46.91
CA HIS A 18 -13.42 11.68 46.54
C HIS A 18 -13.14 10.96 45.22
N PHE A 19 -12.07 11.36 44.52
CA PHE A 19 -11.59 10.66 43.34
C PHE A 19 -10.83 9.39 43.71
N ALA A 20 -10.79 8.42 42.80
CA ALA A 20 -10.05 7.17 43.02
C ALA A 20 -8.55 7.40 43.29
N ARG A 21 -7.95 8.45 42.71
CA ARG A 21 -6.54 8.84 42.94
C ARG A 21 -6.24 9.32 44.37
N ASP A 22 -7.25 9.86 45.05
CA ASP A 22 -7.14 10.40 46.41
C ASP A 22 -7.58 9.36 47.46
N CYS A 23 -7.87 8.13 47.02
CA CYS A 23 -8.37 7.08 47.88
C CYS A 23 -7.22 6.50 48.73
N THR A 24 -7.34 6.65 50.05
CA THR A 24 -6.37 6.10 51.02
C THR A 24 -6.59 4.61 51.28
N VAL A 25 -7.74 4.06 50.86
CA VAL A 25 -8.03 2.62 50.96
C VAL A 25 -7.16 1.89 49.93
N ARG A 26 -6.48 0.82 50.38
CA ARG A 26 -5.67 -0.03 49.50
C ARG A 26 -6.48 -0.42 48.27
N PRO A 27 -5.93 -0.22 47.05
CA PRO A 27 -6.66 -0.55 45.85
C PRO A 27 -7.11 -2.00 45.80
N ARG A 28 -8.32 -2.21 45.29
CA ARG A 28 -8.86 -3.55 45.12
C ARG A 28 -7.88 -4.37 44.30
N ARG A 29 -7.47 -5.52 44.85
CA ARG A 29 -6.75 -6.52 44.05
C ARG A 29 -7.70 -6.97 42.95
N ARG A 30 -7.22 -6.88 41.71
CA ARG A 30 -7.92 -7.42 40.53
C ARG A 30 -8.01 -8.93 40.71
N ASP A 31 -9.19 -9.48 40.46
CA ASP A 31 -9.36 -10.93 40.50
C ASP A 31 -8.72 -11.59 39.27
N ALA A 32 -8.58 -12.92 39.33
CA ALA A 32 -7.96 -13.68 38.24
C ALA A 32 -8.77 -13.55 36.93
N ALA A 33 -10.09 -13.47 37.01
CA ALA A 33 -10.97 -13.32 35.85
C ALA A 33 -10.69 -12.00 35.11
N TYR A 34 -10.60 -10.88 35.85
CA TYR A 34 -10.26 -9.58 35.27
C TYR A 34 -8.89 -9.60 34.61
N LEU A 35 -7.87 -10.17 35.27
CA LEU A 35 -6.52 -10.25 34.71
C LEU A 35 -6.49 -11.12 33.45
N GLN A 36 -7.22 -12.23 33.44
CA GLN A 36 -7.34 -13.10 32.28
C GLN A 36 -8.00 -12.38 31.10
N THR A 37 -9.08 -11.64 31.33
CA THR A 37 -9.72 -10.84 30.29
C THR A 37 -8.79 -9.77 29.74
N GLN A 38 -8.06 -9.05 30.60
CA GLN A 38 -7.10 -8.04 30.17
C GLN A 38 -5.97 -8.62 29.31
N LEU A 39 -5.46 -9.80 29.67
CA LEU A 39 -4.45 -10.50 28.86
C LEU A 39 -5.01 -10.90 27.49
N LEU A 40 -6.23 -11.41 27.44
CA LEU A 40 -6.86 -11.79 26.18
C LEU A 40 -7.10 -10.58 25.26
N ILE A 41 -7.46 -9.42 25.83
CA ILE A 41 -7.60 -8.18 25.09
C ILE A 41 -6.24 -7.76 24.52
N ALA A 42 -5.20 -7.71 25.35
CA ALA A 42 -3.85 -7.33 24.93
C ALA A 42 -3.33 -8.24 23.80
N GLN A 43 -3.53 -9.56 23.91
CA GLN A 43 -3.13 -10.51 22.86
C GLN A 43 -3.84 -10.26 21.53
N LYS A 44 -5.14 -9.91 21.57
CA LYS A 44 -5.91 -9.59 20.36
C LYS A 44 -5.46 -8.27 19.74
N GLU A 45 -5.19 -7.26 20.57
CA GLU A 45 -4.66 -5.97 20.10
C GLU A 45 -3.28 -6.15 19.45
N GLU A 46 -2.39 -6.93 20.06
CA GLU A 46 -1.07 -7.24 19.51
C GLU A 46 -1.15 -7.98 18.17
N ALA A 47 -2.01 -9.00 18.08
CA ALA A 47 -2.25 -9.69 16.81
C ALA A 47 -2.84 -8.75 15.74
N GLY A 48 -3.71 -7.82 16.13
CA GLY A 48 -4.26 -6.80 15.24
C GLY A 48 -3.19 -5.83 14.71
N ILE A 49 -2.24 -5.41 15.56
CA ILE A 49 -1.12 -4.55 15.17
C ILE A 49 -0.18 -5.28 14.20
N GLN A 50 0.11 -6.56 14.46
CA GLN A 50 0.94 -7.39 13.56
C GLN A 50 0.30 -7.51 12.18
N HIS A 51 -1.00 -7.83 12.13
CA HIS A 51 -1.73 -7.92 10.86
C HIS A 51 -1.72 -6.61 10.08
N GLN A 52 -1.92 -5.47 10.76
CA GLN A 52 -1.86 -4.15 10.11
C GLN A 52 -0.47 -3.83 9.55
N ALA A 53 0.60 -4.26 10.21
CA ALA A 53 1.95 -4.09 9.69
C ALA A 53 2.17 -4.91 8.41
N GLU A 54 1.74 -6.17 8.40
CA GLU A 54 1.83 -7.03 7.21
C GLU A 54 1.00 -6.46 6.03
N GLU A 55 -0.21 -5.95 6.28
CA GLU A 55 -1.02 -5.30 5.24
C GLU A 55 -0.33 -4.05 4.66
N TYR A 56 0.32 -3.25 5.50
CA TYR A 56 1.06 -2.07 5.06
C TYR A 56 2.27 -2.45 4.20
N ASP A 57 3.05 -3.45 4.64
CA ASP A 57 4.20 -3.95 3.90
C ASP A 57 3.79 -4.54 2.54
N LEU A 58 2.67 -5.27 2.48
CA LEU A 58 2.12 -5.79 1.22
C LEU A 58 1.67 -4.67 0.28
N MET A 59 1.03 -3.63 0.80
CA MET A 59 0.66 -2.46 -0.01
C MET A 59 1.88 -1.73 -0.56
N ALA A 60 2.95 -1.60 0.23
CA ALA A 60 4.21 -1.01 -0.23
C ALA A 60 4.84 -1.86 -1.36
N ALA A 61 4.94 -3.17 -1.17
CA ALA A 61 5.48 -4.08 -2.19
C ALA A 61 4.64 -4.09 -3.47
N ALA A 62 3.32 -3.94 -3.37
CA ALA A 62 2.43 -3.84 -4.52
C ALA A 62 2.63 -2.53 -5.30
N ALA A 63 2.90 -1.41 -4.62
CA ALA A 63 3.21 -0.14 -5.26
C ALA A 63 4.52 -0.21 -6.05
N ASP A 64 5.55 -0.83 -5.48
CA ASP A 64 6.84 -1.04 -6.17
C ASP A 64 6.67 -1.93 -7.42
N LEU A 65 5.77 -2.92 -7.39
CA LEU A 65 5.50 -3.79 -8.53
C LEU A 65 4.84 -3.06 -9.70
N ASP A 66 3.91 -2.14 -9.42
CA ASP A 66 3.25 -1.29 -10.43
C ASP A 66 4.27 -0.41 -11.19
N GLU A 67 5.22 0.19 -10.47
CA GLU A 67 6.32 0.97 -11.07
C GLU A 67 7.20 0.10 -11.99
N ILE A 68 7.51 -1.13 -11.57
CA ILE A 68 8.29 -2.08 -12.39
C ILE A 68 7.53 -2.47 -13.66
N GLU A 69 6.22 -2.72 -13.56
CA GLU A 69 5.39 -3.07 -14.72
C GLU A 69 5.33 -1.91 -15.73
N GLU A 70 5.20 -0.67 -15.26
CA GLU A 70 5.23 0.52 -16.11
C GLU A 70 6.58 0.66 -16.84
N VAL A 71 7.71 0.52 -16.12
CA VAL A 71 9.05 0.59 -16.72
C VAL A 71 9.24 -0.52 -17.76
N ASN A 72 8.73 -1.72 -17.49
CA ASN A 72 8.79 -2.84 -18.43
C ASN A 72 7.99 -2.55 -19.72
N ALA A 73 6.76 -2.04 -19.59
CA ALA A 73 5.94 -1.66 -20.74
C ALA A 73 6.61 -0.56 -21.59
N ASN A 74 7.20 0.44 -20.93
CA ASN A 74 7.94 1.52 -21.59
C ASN A 74 9.17 1.00 -22.34
N CYS A 75 9.93 0.07 -21.75
CA CYS A 75 11.07 -0.58 -22.41
C CYS A 75 10.64 -1.33 -23.69
N ILE A 76 9.53 -2.07 -23.64
CA ILE A 76 9.00 -2.79 -24.82
C ILE A 76 8.60 -1.79 -25.92
N LEU A 77 7.94 -0.69 -25.56
CA LEU A 77 7.55 0.36 -26.50
C LEU A 77 8.76 0.99 -27.20
N MET A 78 9.81 1.32 -26.45
CA MET A 78 11.04 1.88 -27.01
C MET A 78 11.72 0.93 -28.00
N ALA A 79 11.76 -0.37 -27.69
CA ALA A 79 12.33 -1.37 -28.58
C ALA A 79 11.54 -1.46 -29.90
N ASN A 80 10.21 -1.46 -29.84
CA ASN A 80 9.36 -1.47 -31.02
C ASN A 80 9.56 -0.23 -31.89
N LEU A 81 9.70 0.95 -31.28
CA LEU A 81 9.94 2.20 -32.00
C LEU A 81 11.29 2.17 -32.72
N GLN A 82 12.35 1.72 -32.04
CA GLN A 82 13.69 1.59 -32.63
C GLN A 82 13.70 0.60 -33.80
N GLN A 83 13.00 -0.54 -33.67
CA GLN A 83 12.86 -1.50 -34.77
C GLN A 83 12.13 -0.88 -35.96
N ALA A 84 11.02 -0.18 -35.73
CA ALA A 84 10.28 0.50 -36.79
C ALA A 84 11.14 1.55 -37.52
N SER A 85 11.93 2.34 -36.78
CA SER A 85 12.86 3.31 -37.38
C SER A 85 13.97 2.64 -38.21
N SER A 86 14.49 1.50 -37.76
CA SER A 86 15.52 0.75 -38.50
C SER A 86 14.98 0.07 -39.77
N SER A 87 13.71 -0.34 -39.75
CA SER A 87 12.98 -0.88 -40.91
C SER A 87 12.81 0.20 -41.98
N VAL A 88 12.42 1.43 -41.61
CA VAL A 88 12.23 2.53 -42.56
C VAL A 88 13.48 2.83 -43.39
N THR A 89 14.69 2.67 -42.83
CA THR A 89 15.95 2.98 -43.53
C THR A 89 16.39 1.88 -44.52
N GLN A 90 15.93 0.64 -44.39
CA GLN A 90 16.23 -0.43 -45.37
C GLN A 90 15.36 -0.33 -46.63
N ASN A 91 14.21 0.32 -46.53
CA ASN A 91 13.21 0.42 -47.60
C ASN A 91 13.57 1.52 -48.61
N ASP A 92 14.14 2.63 -48.11
CA ASP A 92 14.55 3.77 -48.94
C ASP A 92 15.81 3.49 -49.78
N SER A 93 16.62 2.48 -49.42
CA SER A 93 17.84 2.13 -50.18
C SER A 93 17.59 1.09 -51.29
N ALA A 94 16.37 0.58 -51.46
CA ALA A 94 16.05 -0.46 -52.45
C ALA A 94 15.27 0.03 -53.68
N LEU A 95 14.90 1.32 -53.74
CA LEU A 95 13.99 1.86 -54.77
C LEU A 95 14.66 2.71 -55.87
N VAL A 96 15.97 2.59 -56.09
CA VAL A 96 16.66 3.28 -57.21
C VAL A 96 17.20 2.27 -58.21
N TYR A 97 16.32 1.70 -59.04
CA TYR A 97 16.64 1.45 -60.44
C TYR A 97 15.37 1.73 -61.24
N ASP A 98 15.40 2.86 -61.94
CA ASP A 98 14.35 3.27 -62.85
C ASP A 98 14.13 2.19 -63.91
N SER A 99 12.87 1.81 -63.99
CA SER A 99 12.28 1.10 -65.11
C SER A 99 12.17 2.09 -66.26
N ASP A 100 12.58 1.64 -67.46
CA ASP A 100 12.20 2.10 -68.80
C ASP A 100 13.24 2.80 -69.70
N GLY A 101 13.20 2.42 -70.99
CA GLY A 101 14.15 2.87 -72.02
C GLY A 101 14.12 2.10 -73.35
N SER A 102 12.92 1.74 -73.82
CA SER A 102 12.48 1.56 -75.23
C SER A 102 13.46 1.17 -76.38
N THR A 103 13.12 0.03 -77.03
CA THR A 103 12.98 -0.25 -78.50
C THR A 103 13.89 0.42 -79.55
N GLU A 104 14.57 -0.39 -80.39
CA GLU A 104 14.44 -0.55 -81.87
C GLU A 104 15.63 -1.37 -82.46
N VAL A 105 15.41 -2.50 -83.15
CA VAL A 105 15.34 -2.72 -84.64
C VAL A 105 16.70 -2.80 -85.37
N HIS A 106 16.99 -4.03 -85.86
CA HIS A 106 17.66 -4.44 -87.13
C HIS A 106 19.05 -3.89 -87.53
N GLU A 107 20.04 -4.78 -87.81
CA GLU A 107 20.42 -5.26 -89.16
C GLU A 107 21.76 -6.04 -89.18
N TYR A 108 21.77 -7.08 -90.03
CA TYR A 108 22.83 -8.00 -90.50
C TYR A 108 23.42 -9.06 -89.56
#